data_AF-A0A7W8KIG1-F1
#
_entry.id   AF-A0A7W8KIG1-F1
#
_cell.length_a   1.000
_cell.length_b   1.000
_cell.length_c   1.000
_cell.angle_alpha   90.00
_cell.angle_beta   90.00
_cell.angle_gamma   90.00
#
_symmetry.space_group_name_H-M   'P 1'
#
loop_
_entity.id
_entity.type
_entity.pdbx_description
1 polymer ?
#
loop_
_entity_poly.entity_id
_entity_poly.type
_entity_poly.pdbx_seq_one_letter_code
_entity_poly.pdbx_strand_id
1 'polypeptide(L)'
;MMHVDQRPRLLFMIGLALIAASLMTGYSDAAEAWTRLFKSIQEQYHARYGVQLEPLNYISDCVTKASCRRAYMNAWGVPWWELLLLHTNAVLGLTFVGYSRFWRPEQWFYRRARVDSGRMDEWRDKSSRQPKDTLRVVRPKE
;
A
#
# COMPACT_ATOMS: atom_id res chain seq x y z
N MET A 1 -0.30 20.85 26.40
CA MET A 1 -0.75 20.67 25.01
C MET A 1 -0.80 19.18 24.72
N MET A 2 -1.99 18.63 24.48
CA MET A 2 -2.15 17.23 24.08
C MET A 2 -1.65 17.10 22.64
N HIS A 3 -0.54 16.38 22.43
CA HIS A 3 -0.01 16.13 21.09
C HIS A 3 -0.96 15.14 20.41
N VAL A 4 -1.81 15.64 19.52
CA VAL A 4 -2.71 14.79 18.73
C VAL A 4 -1.88 14.22 17.58
N ASP A 5 -1.52 12.96 17.72
CA ASP A 5 -0.76 12.20 16.74
C ASP A 5 -1.61 12.03 15.46
N GLN A 6 -1.35 12.86 14.45
CA GLN A 6 -2.19 12.99 13.25
C GLN A 6 -1.95 11.89 12.19
N ARG A 7 -1.16 10.87 12.51
CA ARG A 7 -0.86 9.79 11.56
C ARG A 7 -2.14 9.06 11.16
N PRO A 8 -2.27 8.62 9.89
CA PRO A 8 -3.48 7.98 9.42
C PRO A 8 -3.54 6.52 9.92
N ARG A 9 -3.92 6.36 11.20
CA ARG A 9 -4.02 5.06 11.89
C ARG A 9 -5.01 4.12 11.20
N LEU A 10 -6.10 4.66 10.63
CA LEU A 10 -7.08 3.89 9.87
C LEU A 10 -6.44 3.23 8.63
N LEU A 11 -5.64 3.96 7.86
CA LEU A 11 -4.91 3.43 6.71
C LEU A 11 -3.90 2.34 7.11
N PHE A 12 -3.24 2.51 8.26
CA PHE A 12 -2.36 1.48 8.80
C PHE A 12 -3.11 0.19 9.14
N MET A 13 -4.26 0.29 9.82
CA MET A 13 -5.09 -0.87 10.18
C MET A 13 -5.66 -1.57 8.93
N ILE A 14 -6.15 -0.80 7.95
CA ILE A 14 -6.62 -1.35 6.67
C ILE A 14 -5.46 -2.04 5.93
N GLY A 15 -4.29 -1.41 5.90
CA GLY A 15 -3.11 -2.00 5.25
C GLY A 15 -2.68 -3.32 5.90
N LEU A 16 -2.67 -3.39 7.24
CA LEU A 16 -2.41 -4.63 7.96
C LEU A 16 -3.47 -5.70 7.70
N ALA A 17 -4.74 -5.33 7.68
CA ALA A 17 -5.83 -6.25 7.39
C ALA A 17 -5.71 -6.85 5.98
N LEU A 18 -5.34 -6.05 4.98
CA LEU A 18 -5.12 -6.52 3.61
C LEU A 18 -3.95 -7.51 3.51
N ILE A 19 -2.83 -7.22 4.19
CA ILE A 19 -1.67 -8.12 4.24
C ILE A 19 -2.05 -9.43 4.95
N ALA A 20 -2.69 -9.33 6.11
CA ALA A 20 -3.11 -10.50 6.89
C ALA A 20 -4.11 -11.37 6.12
N ALA A 21 -5.11 -10.76 5.48
CA ALA A 21 -6.07 -11.48 4.64
C ALA A 21 -5.36 -12.21 3.49
N SER A 22 -4.41 -11.55 2.81
CA SER A 22 -3.64 -12.15 1.71
C SER A 22 -2.77 -13.33 2.18
N LEU A 23 -2.19 -13.22 3.37
CA LEU A 23 -1.41 -14.32 3.96
C LEU A 23 -2.30 -15.48 4.38
N MET A 24 -3.42 -15.23 5.06
CA MET A 24 -4.31 -16.29 5.55
C MET A 24 -4.96 -17.07 4.41
N THR A 25 -5.49 -16.37 3.41
CA THR A 25 -6.06 -17.00 2.20
C THR A 25 -4.98 -17.67 1.34
N GLY A 26 -3.78 -17.07 1.26
CA GLY A 26 -2.65 -17.69 0.58
C GLY A 26 -2.13 -18.96 1.27
N TYR A 27 -2.18 -19.05 2.61
CA TYR A 27 -1.62 -20.17 3.36
C TYR A 27 -2.59 -21.32 3.58
N SER A 28 -3.89 -21.05 3.74
CA SER A 28 -4.88 -22.09 4.08
C SER A 28 -5.02 -23.14 2.98
N ASP A 29 -4.94 -22.71 1.71
CA ASP A 29 -5.14 -23.61 0.57
C ASP A 29 -3.83 -24.00 -0.11
N ALA A 30 -2.72 -23.32 0.17
CA ALA A 30 -1.45 -23.59 -0.50
C ALA A 30 -0.92 -24.99 -0.21
N ALA A 31 -0.91 -25.47 1.04
CA ALA A 31 -0.31 -26.78 1.34
C ALA A 31 -1.04 -27.94 0.63
N GLU A 32 -2.36 -27.89 0.60
CA GLU A 32 -3.18 -28.92 -0.04
C GLU A 32 -3.17 -28.78 -1.57
N ALA A 33 -3.21 -27.55 -2.09
CA ALA A 33 -3.05 -27.30 -3.53
C ALA A 33 -1.66 -27.72 -4.03
N TRP A 34 -0.59 -27.45 -3.28
CA TRP A 34 0.77 -27.81 -3.64
C TRP A 34 0.98 -29.33 -3.67
N THR A 35 0.43 -30.06 -2.71
CA THR A 35 0.55 -31.53 -2.70
C THR A 35 -0.22 -32.17 -3.86
N ARG A 36 -1.43 -31.70 -4.16
CA ARG A 36 -2.21 -32.13 -5.34
C ARG A 36 -1.51 -31.77 -6.64
N LEU A 37 -0.95 -30.57 -6.73
CA LEU A 37 -0.16 -30.11 -7.87
C LEU A 37 1.05 -31.01 -8.10
N PHE A 38 1.81 -31.24 -7.05
CA PHE A 38 3.05 -31.99 -7.13
C PHE A 38 2.78 -33.42 -7.62
N LYS A 39 1.71 -34.03 -7.11
CA LYS A 39 1.26 -35.34 -7.55
C LYS A 39 0.83 -35.35 -9.02
N SER A 40 0.06 -34.37 -9.48
CA SER A 40 -0.37 -34.30 -10.89
C SER A 40 0.79 -34.06 -11.85
N ILE A 41 1.75 -33.22 -11.47
CA ILE A 41 2.98 -32.97 -12.23
C ILE A 41 3.84 -34.23 -12.30
N GLN A 42 4.00 -34.92 -11.17
CA GLN A 42 4.77 -36.16 -11.11
C GLN A 42 4.15 -37.24 -12.01
N GLU A 43 2.82 -37.37 -12.02
CA GLU A 43 2.08 -38.27 -12.92
C GLU A 43 2.27 -37.88 -14.40
N GLN A 44 2.14 -36.60 -14.74
CA GLN A 44 2.35 -36.11 -16.12
C GLN A 44 3.79 -36.27 -16.60
N TYR A 45 4.76 -36.05 -15.71
CA TYR A 45 6.18 -36.18 -16.02
C TYR A 45 6.57 -37.65 -16.22
N HIS A 46 6.09 -38.53 -15.34
CA HIS A 46 6.27 -39.96 -15.49
C HIS A 46 5.61 -40.49 -16.78
N ALA A 47 4.43 -40.00 -17.14
CA ALA A 47 3.75 -40.38 -18.37
C ALA A 47 4.50 -39.91 -19.65
N ARG A 48 5.21 -38.79 -19.60
CA ARG A 48 5.98 -38.27 -20.75
C ARG A 48 7.37 -38.85 -20.90
N TYR A 49 8.08 -39.06 -19.79
CA TYR A 49 9.50 -39.36 -19.81
C TYR A 49 9.84 -40.75 -19.25
N GLY A 50 8.89 -41.43 -18.59
CA GLY A 50 9.11 -42.76 -17.99
C GLY A 50 10.06 -42.76 -16.80
N VAL A 51 10.41 -41.58 -16.27
CA VAL A 51 11.30 -41.40 -15.11
C VAL A 51 10.59 -40.67 -13.98
N GLN A 52 11.03 -40.92 -12.75
CA GLN A 52 10.55 -40.17 -11.59
C GLN A 52 11.02 -38.72 -11.66
N LEU A 53 10.13 -37.82 -11.29
CA LEU A 53 10.38 -36.38 -11.24
C LEU A 53 11.39 -36.06 -10.13
N GLU A 54 12.52 -35.44 -10.47
CA GLU A 54 13.35 -34.75 -9.49
C GLU A 54 12.81 -33.32 -9.25
N PRO A 55 12.31 -33.01 -8.03
CA PRO A 55 11.64 -31.74 -7.75
C PRO A 55 12.51 -30.51 -8.03
N LEU A 56 13.78 -30.56 -7.61
CA LEU A 56 14.70 -29.43 -7.73
C LEU A 56 15.04 -29.12 -9.18
N ASN A 57 15.29 -30.15 -9.99
CA ASN A 57 15.58 -30.00 -11.41
C ASN A 57 14.34 -29.49 -12.16
N TYR A 58 13.15 -30.02 -11.86
CA TYR A 58 11.91 -29.55 -12.46
C TYR A 58 11.61 -28.07 -12.15
N ILE A 59 11.79 -27.64 -10.89
CA ILE A 59 11.61 -26.24 -10.51
C ILE A 59 12.63 -25.35 -11.21
N SER A 60 13.90 -25.76 -11.28
CA SER A 60 14.94 -24.99 -11.97
C SER A 60 14.63 -24.80 -13.47
N ASP A 61 14.10 -25.84 -14.12
CA ASP A 61 13.67 -25.80 -15.51
C ASP A 61 12.43 -24.92 -15.70
N CYS A 62 11.53 -24.90 -14.71
CA CYS A 62 10.34 -24.06 -14.71
C CYS A 62 10.62 -22.58 -14.44
N VAL A 63 11.69 -22.25 -13.71
CA VAL A 63 12.14 -20.87 -13.54
C VAL A 63 12.75 -20.32 -14.84
N THR A 64 13.50 -21.15 -15.56
CA THR A 64 14.22 -20.74 -16.78
C THR A 64 13.35 -20.78 -18.05
N LYS A 65 12.44 -21.75 -18.19
CA LYS A 65 11.61 -21.94 -19.39
C LYS A 65 10.19 -21.39 -19.19
N ALA A 66 9.82 -20.38 -19.97
CA ALA A 66 8.49 -19.76 -19.92
C ALA A 66 7.33 -20.73 -20.22
N SER A 67 7.56 -21.76 -21.04
CA SER A 67 6.59 -22.82 -21.33
C SER A 67 6.29 -23.71 -20.12
N CYS A 68 7.32 -24.09 -19.36
CA CYS A 68 7.19 -24.87 -18.13
C CYS A 68 6.46 -24.05 -17.06
N ARG A 69 6.82 -22.78 -16.90
CA ARG A 69 6.12 -21.86 -15.98
C ARG A 69 4.62 -21.74 -16.26
N ARG A 70 4.21 -21.64 -17.53
CA ARG A 70 2.78 -21.61 -17.89
C ARG A 70 2.08 -22.94 -17.58
N ALA A 71 2.71 -24.07 -17.89
CA ALA A 71 2.15 -25.39 -17.58
C ALA A 71 2.00 -25.60 -16.07
N TYR A 72 2.99 -25.19 -15.29
CA TYR A 72 2.97 -25.21 -13.82
C TYR A 72 1.83 -24.34 -13.25
N MET A 73 1.69 -23.11 -13.74
CA MET A 73 0.63 -22.20 -13.30
C MET A 73 -0.77 -22.71 -13.68
N ASN A 74 -0.93 -23.31 -14.86
CA ASN A 74 -2.20 -23.93 -15.28
C ASN A 74 -2.53 -25.16 -14.44
N ALA A 75 -1.53 -25.96 -14.09
CA ALA A 75 -1.72 -27.13 -13.23
C ALA A 75 -2.15 -26.73 -11.81
N TRP A 76 -1.81 -25.51 -11.37
CA TRP A 76 -2.17 -24.99 -10.04
C TRP A 76 -3.68 -24.90 -9.86
N GLY A 77 -4.44 -24.79 -10.94
CA GLY A 77 -5.91 -24.79 -10.90
C GLY A 77 -6.52 -23.62 -10.13
N VAL A 78 -5.69 -22.76 -9.51
CA VAL A 78 -6.12 -21.53 -8.86
C VAL A 78 -6.54 -20.57 -9.96
N PRO A 79 -7.80 -20.11 -9.96
CA PRO A 79 -8.26 -19.23 -11.00
C PRO A 79 -7.47 -17.92 -10.90
N TRP A 80 -7.00 -17.44 -12.06
CA TRP A 80 -6.04 -16.33 -12.18
C TRP A 80 -6.45 -15.07 -11.41
N TRP A 81 -7.76 -14.84 -11.25
CA TRP A 81 -8.33 -13.69 -10.56
C TRP A 81 -8.06 -13.73 -9.05
N GLU A 82 -8.04 -14.91 -8.43
CA GLU A 82 -7.72 -15.06 -7.00
C GLU A 82 -6.25 -14.70 -6.74
N LEU A 83 -5.35 -15.24 -7.56
CA LEU A 83 -3.92 -14.91 -7.51
C LEU A 83 -3.66 -13.41 -7.67
N LEU A 84 -4.36 -12.78 -8.61
CA LEU A 84 -4.28 -11.34 -8.78
C LEU A 84 -4.78 -10.59 -7.57
N LEU A 85 -5.95 -10.96 -7.05
CA LEU A 85 -6.56 -10.31 -5.89
C LEU A 85 -5.66 -10.41 -4.65
N LEU A 86 -5.01 -11.55 -4.43
CA LEU A 86 -3.99 -11.73 -3.40
C LEU A 86 -2.79 -10.80 -3.61
N HIS A 87 -2.28 -10.71 -4.83
CA HIS A 87 -1.15 -9.85 -5.15
C HIS A 87 -1.49 -8.36 -5.03
N THR A 88 -2.65 -7.92 -5.52
CA THR A 88 -3.11 -6.54 -5.35
C THR A 88 -3.32 -6.21 -3.89
N ASN A 89 -3.93 -7.09 -3.10
CA ASN A 89 -4.10 -6.87 -1.66
C ASN A 89 -2.77 -6.76 -0.92
N ALA A 90 -1.79 -7.61 -1.25
CA ALA A 90 -0.46 -7.54 -0.66
C ALA A 90 0.25 -6.22 -1.02
N VAL A 91 0.23 -5.83 -2.30
CA VAL A 91 0.85 -4.58 -2.77
C VAL A 91 0.15 -3.36 -2.18
N LEU A 92 -1.17 -3.30 -2.23
CA LEU A 92 -1.97 -2.20 -1.64
C LEU A 92 -1.75 -2.10 -0.14
N GLY A 93 -1.77 -3.24 0.56
CA GLY A 93 -1.53 -3.30 1.99
C GLY A 93 -0.14 -2.76 2.36
N LEU A 94 0.90 -3.16 1.64
CA LEU A 94 2.26 -2.64 1.82
C LEU A 94 2.34 -1.13 1.54
N THR A 95 1.69 -0.63 0.49
CA THR A 95 1.63 0.81 0.23
C THR A 95 0.90 1.57 1.32
N PHE A 96 -0.20 1.05 1.87
CA PHE A 96 -0.93 1.71 2.95
C PHE A 96 -0.16 1.71 4.27
N VAL A 97 0.50 0.60 4.62
CA VAL A 97 1.39 0.53 5.77
C VAL A 97 2.59 1.46 5.60
N GLY A 98 3.24 1.45 4.43
CA GLY A 98 4.34 2.35 4.12
C GLY A 98 3.92 3.81 4.20
N TYR A 99 2.86 4.18 3.48
CA TYR A 99 2.34 5.54 3.47
C TYR A 99 1.97 6.01 4.88
N SER A 100 1.23 5.23 5.64
CA SER A 100 0.84 5.60 7.01
C SER A 100 2.02 5.72 7.99
N ARG A 101 3.12 5.00 7.73
CA ARG A 101 4.33 5.06 8.56
C ARG A 101 5.26 6.22 8.21
N PHE A 102 5.38 6.54 6.92
CA PHE A 102 6.29 7.56 6.40
C PHE A 102 5.63 8.94 6.25
N TRP A 103 4.33 9.00 6.05
CA TRP A 103 3.60 10.27 5.96
C TRP A 103 3.52 10.94 7.34
N ARG A 104 4.14 12.12 7.47
CA ARG A 104 4.10 12.96 8.67
C ARG A 104 3.29 14.22 8.41
N PRO A 105 1.95 14.17 8.56
CA PRO A 105 1.09 15.32 8.25
C PRO A 105 1.40 16.54 9.14
N GLU A 106 1.90 16.32 10.35
CA GLU A 106 2.31 17.37 11.29
C GLU A 106 3.28 18.36 10.66
N GLN A 107 4.32 17.89 9.96
CA GLN A 107 5.30 18.77 9.32
C GLN A 107 4.66 19.66 8.24
N TRP A 108 3.66 19.13 7.54
CA TRP A 108 2.93 19.86 6.52
C TRP A 108 2.01 20.92 7.15
N PHE A 109 1.30 20.57 8.23
CA PHE A 109 0.50 21.52 9.01
C PHE A 109 1.34 22.65 9.58
N TYR A 110 2.50 22.37 10.17
CA TYR A 110 3.41 23.41 10.69
C TYR A 110 3.99 24.30 9.59
N ARG A 111 4.17 23.80 8.37
CA ARG A 111 4.55 24.63 7.23
C ARG A 111 3.40 25.55 6.81
N ARG A 112 2.19 25.01 6.70
CA ARG A 112 1.00 25.78 6.31
C ARG A 112 0.68 26.87 7.32
N ALA A 113 0.72 26.56 8.62
CA ALA A 113 0.52 27.52 9.70
C ALA A 113 1.51 28.68 9.65
N ARG A 114 2.79 28.43 9.32
CA ARG A 114 3.81 29.49 9.16
C ARG A 114 3.55 30.40 7.95
N VAL A 115 3.08 29.83 6.84
CA VAL A 115 2.73 30.61 5.65
C VAL A 115 1.49 31.46 5.91
N ASP A 116 0.48 30.89 6.59
CA ASP A 116 -0.76 31.59 6.90
C ASP A 116 -0.56 32.67 7.98
N SER A 117 0.34 32.46 8.96
CA SER A 117 0.70 33.50 9.93
C SER A 117 1.42 34.67 9.25
N GLY A 118 2.37 34.40 8.36
CA GLY A 118 3.06 35.45 7.61
C GLY A 118 2.11 36.26 6.71
N ARG A 119 1.11 35.59 6.12
CA ARG A 119 0.02 36.28 5.42
C ARG A 119 -0.77 37.17 6.38
N MET A 120 -1.21 36.65 7.52
CA MET A 120 -1.98 37.43 8.51
C MET A 120 -1.23 38.68 9.00
N ASP A 121 0.08 38.59 9.18
CA ASP A 121 0.92 39.75 9.51
C ASP A 121 0.92 40.78 8.37
N GLU A 122 1.04 40.34 7.11
CA GLU A 122 0.95 41.22 5.94
C GLU A 122 -0.43 41.89 5.79
N TRP A 123 -1.51 41.17 6.10
CA TRP A 123 -2.87 41.73 6.14
C TRP A 123 -3.04 42.76 7.26
N ARG A 124 -2.42 42.53 8.43
CA ARG A 124 -2.44 43.45 9.57
C ARG A 124 -1.66 44.73 9.29
N ASP A 125 -0.52 44.63 8.61
CA ASP A 125 0.26 45.80 8.17
C ASP A 125 -0.49 46.61 7.10
N LYS A 126 -1.23 45.94 6.21
CA LYS A 126 -2.06 46.62 5.20
C LYS A 126 -3.32 47.25 5.81
N SER A 127 -3.95 46.63 6.81
CA SER A 127 -5.17 47.14 7.45
C SER A 127 -4.93 48.21 8.51
N SER A 128 -3.74 48.23 9.13
CA SER A 128 -3.34 49.28 10.09
C SER A 128 -3.01 50.61 9.42
N ARG A 129 -2.83 50.65 8.09
CA ARG A 129 -2.73 51.89 7.32
C ARG A 129 -4.12 52.44 7.07
N GLN A 130 -4.45 53.54 7.75
CA GLN A 130 -5.68 54.29 7.53
C GLN A 130 -5.81 54.65 6.03
N PRO A 131 -6.91 54.30 5.34
CA PRO A 131 -7.10 54.66 3.93
C PRO A 131 -6.96 56.16 3.76
N LYS A 132 -6.26 56.61 2.70
CA LYS A 132 -5.92 58.03 2.45
C LYS A 132 -7.12 59.00 2.39
N ASP A 133 -8.36 58.48 2.37
CA ASP A 133 -9.60 59.27 2.30
C ASP A 133 -10.64 58.94 3.39
N THR A 134 -10.27 58.30 4.51
CA THR A 134 -11.22 58.09 5.62
C THR A 134 -11.16 59.23 6.64
N LEU A 135 -12.35 59.74 6.99
CA LEU A 135 -12.55 60.84 7.94
C LEU A 135 -11.71 60.68 9.20
N ARG A 136 -10.93 61.71 9.56
CA ARG A 136 -10.19 61.76 10.83
C ARG A 136 -11.18 61.61 11.98
N VAL A 137 -11.00 60.59 12.81
CA VAL A 137 -11.73 60.43 14.05
C VAL A 137 -11.32 61.57 14.98
N VAL A 138 -12.14 62.62 15.05
CA VAL A 138 -12.01 63.69 16.03
C VAL A 138 -12.54 63.15 17.35
N ARG A 139 -11.63 62.79 18.28
CA ARG A 139 -12.06 62.51 19.65
C ARG A 139 -12.52 63.84 20.29
N PRO A 140 -13.71 63.91 20.88
CA PRO A 140 -14.11 65.10 21.62
C PRO A 140 -13.14 65.32 22.78
N LYS A 141 -12.69 66.56 22.95
CA LYS A 141 -11.90 66.98 24.12
C LYS A 141 -12.83 66.93 25.34
N GLU A 142 -12.37 66.26 26.40
CA GLU A 142 -12.89 66.42 27.76
C GLU A 142 -12.72 67.86 28.24
#